data_AF-A0A950DXS3-F1
#
_entry.id   AF-A0A950DXS3-F1
#
_cell.length_a   1.000
_cell.length_b   1.000
_cell.length_c   1.000
_cell.angle_alpha   90.00
_cell.angle_beta   90.00
_cell.angle_gamma   90.00
#
_symmetry.space_group_name_H-M   'P 1'
#
loop_
_entity.id
_entity.type
_entity.pdbx_description
1 polymer ?
#
loop_
_entity_poly.entity_id
_entity_poly.type
_entity_poly.pdbx_seq_one_letter_code
_entity_poly.pdbx_strand_id
1 'polypeptide(L)'
;MPDEKEISVPPGALDDPERREMLRAWVAHEGLHCTLNIGQWGDREATGWGVLLSDVARHVANALHESTGADVNDILEHIKDVFNDELDEPAPPSSGGFVQIQ
;
A
#
# COMPACT_ATOMS: atom_id res chain seq x y z
N MET A 1 22.55 -8.18 -2.62
CA MET A 1 21.71 -7.81 -3.78
C MET A 1 20.28 -7.99 -3.31
N PRO A 2 19.39 -7.00 -3.47
CA PRO A 2 17.97 -7.28 -3.30
C PRO A 2 17.57 -8.41 -4.26
N ASP A 3 16.59 -9.22 -3.86
CA ASP A 3 16.03 -10.26 -4.73
C ASP A 3 15.52 -9.61 -6.03
N GLU A 4 15.61 -10.26 -7.19
CA GLU A 4 15.23 -9.66 -8.49
C GLU A 4 13.77 -9.20 -8.55
N LYS A 5 12.94 -9.69 -7.63
CA LYS A 5 11.51 -9.41 -7.52
C LYS A 5 11.19 -8.28 -6.54
N GLU A 6 12.19 -7.74 -5.84
CA GLU A 6 12.00 -6.62 -4.92
C GLU A 6 11.98 -5.29 -5.67
N ILE A 7 11.02 -4.42 -5.32
CA ILE A 7 10.98 -3.05 -5.82
C ILE A 7 12.01 -2.22 -5.07
N SER A 8 12.81 -1.43 -5.79
CA SER A 8 13.82 -0.55 -5.22
C SER A 8 13.21 0.58 -4.39
N VAL A 9 13.94 1.03 -3.38
CA VAL A 9 13.56 2.20 -2.58
C VAL A 9 13.45 3.43 -3.50
N PRO A 10 12.36 4.21 -3.44
CA PRO A 10 12.22 5.41 -4.26
C PRO A 10 13.37 6.40 -4.02
N PRO A 11 13.88 7.08 -5.07
CA PRO A 11 14.98 8.05 -4.92
C PRO A 11 14.73 9.12 -3.86
N GLY A 12 13.51 9.64 -3.77
CA GLY A 12 13.14 10.65 -2.76
C GLY A 12 13.23 10.16 -1.32
N ALA A 13 13.13 8.85 -1.09
CA ALA A 13 13.37 8.26 0.21
C ALA A 13 14.86 7.96 0.43
N LEU A 14 15.65 7.68 -0.61
CA LEU A 14 17.06 7.29 -0.47
C LEU A 14 17.94 8.32 0.25
N ASP A 15 17.59 9.60 0.17
CA ASP A 15 18.37 10.69 0.74
C ASP A 15 17.77 11.27 2.03
N ASP A 16 16.63 10.76 2.49
CA ASP A 16 15.96 11.22 3.71
C ASP A 16 16.39 10.37 4.93
N PRO A 17 17.11 10.96 5.92
CA PRO A 17 17.52 10.23 7.12
C PRO A 17 16.35 9.84 8.04
N GLU A 18 15.21 10.52 7.94
CA GLU A 18 14.01 10.25 8.74
C GLU A 18 13.01 9.32 8.03
N ARG A 19 13.41 8.78 6.87
CA ARG A 19 12.56 7.85 6.12
C ARG A 19 12.22 6.63 6.95
N ARG A 20 10.99 6.15 6.78
CA ARG A 20 10.51 4.91 7.37
C ARG A 20 9.78 4.12 6.31
N GLU A 21 10.15 2.85 6.15
CA GLU A 21 9.33 1.93 5.36
C GLU A 21 8.09 1.59 6.17
N MET A 22 6.91 1.84 5.59
CA MET A 22 5.63 1.67 6.26
C MET A 22 4.97 0.35 5.88
N LEU A 23 4.96 0.03 4.59
CA LEU A 23 4.32 -1.14 4.00
C LEU A 23 5.28 -1.76 2.98
N ARG A 24 5.39 -3.08 3.01
CA ARG A 24 5.96 -3.85 1.92
C ARG A 24 5.03 -5.02 1.63
N ALA A 25 4.66 -5.20 0.36
CA ALA A 25 3.64 -6.16 -0.05
C ALA A 25 4.11 -7.00 -1.23
N TRP A 26 3.69 -8.27 -1.24
CA TRP A 26 4.02 -9.26 -2.26
C TRP A 26 2.78 -10.08 -2.62
N VAL A 27 2.68 -10.45 -3.89
CA VAL A 27 1.75 -11.49 -4.33
C VAL A 27 2.50 -12.82 -4.31
N ALA A 28 2.07 -13.73 -3.44
CA ALA A 28 2.63 -15.07 -3.32
C ALA A 28 1.52 -16.05 -2.93
N HIS A 29 1.60 -17.29 -3.40
CA HIS A 29 0.61 -18.33 -3.07
C HIS A 29 -0.85 -17.90 -3.29
N GLU A 30 -1.13 -17.21 -4.41
CA GLU A 30 -2.47 -16.71 -4.77
C GLU A 30 -3.06 -15.68 -3.78
N GLY A 31 -2.24 -15.13 -2.89
CA GLY A 31 -2.67 -14.14 -1.90
C GLY A 31 -1.71 -12.96 -1.75
N LEU A 32 -2.18 -11.97 -0.98
CA LEU A 32 -1.38 -10.82 -0.55
C LEU A 32 -0.64 -11.17 0.74
N HIS A 33 0.68 -11.07 0.70
CA HIS A 33 1.54 -11.12 1.89
C HIS A 33 2.11 -9.74 2.12
N CYS A 34 2.11 -9.25 3.36
CA CYS A 34 2.67 -7.94 3.66
C CYS A 34 3.42 -7.90 5.00
N THR A 35 4.35 -6.96 5.09
CA THR A 35 4.97 -6.51 6.33
C THR A 35 4.51 -5.08 6.59
N LEU A 36 4.08 -4.81 7.82
CA LEU A 36 3.57 -3.51 8.24
C LEU A 36 4.40 -2.98 9.42
N ASN A 37 4.82 -1.71 9.31
CA ASN A 37 5.45 -0.98 10.39
C ASN A 37 4.38 -0.17 11.15
N ILE A 38 3.84 -0.75 12.21
CA ILE A 38 2.74 -0.18 12.99
C ILE A 38 3.30 0.68 14.14
N GLY A 39 2.54 1.69 14.56
CA GLY A 39 2.82 2.53 15.73
C GLY A 39 3.55 3.83 15.40
N GLN A 40 3.60 4.20 14.11
CA GLN A 40 4.38 5.34 13.62
C GLN A 40 3.66 6.68 13.74
N TRP A 41 2.35 6.67 14.04
CA TRP A 41 1.53 7.88 14.19
C TRP A 41 0.81 8.00 15.55
N GLY A 42 1.14 7.14 16.52
CA GLY A 42 0.56 7.18 17.87
C GLY A 42 -0.96 7.07 17.86
N ASP A 43 -1.65 7.99 18.57
CA ASP A 43 -3.13 8.00 18.64
C ASP A 43 -3.81 8.24 17.28
N ARG A 44 -3.05 8.64 16.25
CA ARG A 44 -3.55 8.88 14.89
C ARG A 44 -3.25 7.75 13.92
N GLU A 45 -2.87 6.57 14.41
CA GLU A 45 -2.45 5.41 13.60
C GLU A 45 -3.44 5.10 12.47
N ALA A 46 -4.72 4.91 12.78
CA ALA A 46 -5.74 4.62 11.77
C ALA A 46 -5.89 5.74 10.73
N THR A 47 -5.79 7.00 11.16
CA THR A 47 -5.82 8.15 10.23
C THR A 47 -4.58 8.17 9.33
N GLY A 48 -3.39 7.90 9.87
CA GLY A 48 -2.15 7.83 9.12
C GLY A 48 -2.19 6.75 8.04
N TRP A 49 -2.66 5.55 8.41
CA TRP A 49 -2.88 4.47 7.45
C TRP A 49 -3.93 4.83 6.39
N GLY A 50 -5.03 5.49 6.77
CA GLY A 50 -6.04 5.96 5.80
C GLY A 50 -5.46 6.93 4.77
N VAL A 51 -4.60 7.86 5.20
CA VAL A 51 -3.89 8.78 4.29
C VAL A 51 -2.92 8.01 3.39
N LEU A 52 -2.11 7.10 3.96
CA LEU A 52 -1.16 6.29 3.21
C LEU A 52 -1.85 5.48 2.11
N LEU A 53 -2.93 4.76 2.45
CA LEU A 53 -3.67 3.93 1.49
C LEU A 53 -4.31 4.79 0.39
N SER A 54 -4.82 5.97 0.74
CA SER A 54 -5.37 6.93 -0.23
C SER A 54 -4.30 7.43 -1.21
N ASP A 55 -3.07 7.67 -0.74
CA ASP A 55 -1.96 8.09 -1.59
C ASP A 55 -1.53 6.97 -2.55
N VAL A 56 -1.45 5.74 -2.05
CA VAL A 56 -1.17 4.55 -2.88
C VAL A 56 -2.22 4.38 -3.97
N ALA A 57 -3.51 4.45 -3.63
CA ALA A 57 -4.60 4.35 -4.62
C ALA A 57 -4.48 5.40 -5.72
N ARG A 58 -4.16 6.66 -5.36
CA ARG A 58 -3.93 7.73 -6.35
C ARG A 58 -2.71 7.45 -7.24
N HIS A 59 -1.63 6.93 -6.68
CA HIS A 59 -0.44 6.59 -7.47
C HIS A 59 -0.70 5.44 -8.45
N VAL A 60 -1.45 4.42 -8.03
CA VAL A 60 -1.90 3.34 -8.91
C VAL A 60 -2.77 3.88 -10.04
N ALA A 61 -3.74 4.76 -9.72
CA ALA A 61 -4.60 5.37 -10.74
C ALA A 61 -3.79 6.18 -11.78
N ASN A 62 -2.82 6.97 -11.33
CA ASN A 62 -1.93 7.72 -12.23
C ASN A 62 -1.10 6.77 -13.12
N ALA A 63 -0.51 5.71 -12.55
CA ALA A 63 0.27 4.75 -13.32
C ALA A 63 -0.58 3.98 -14.36
N LEU A 64 -1.83 3.64 -14.01
CA LEU A 64 -2.77 3.03 -14.94
C LEU A 64 -3.20 4.00 -16.05
N HIS A 65 -3.44 5.27 -15.70
CA HIS A 65 -3.69 6.32 -16.68
C HIS A 65 -2.53 6.44 -17.68
N GLU A 66 -1.29 6.55 -17.19
CA GLU A 66 -0.10 6.67 -18.04
C GLU A 66 0.12 5.45 -18.95
N SER A 67 -0.17 4.25 -18.46
CA SER A 67 0.07 3.01 -19.21
C SER A 67 -1.05 2.63 -20.18
N THR A 68 -2.29 3.05 -19.93
CA THR A 68 -3.48 2.63 -20.70
C THR A 68 -4.19 3.76 -21.42
N GLY A 69 -4.01 5.01 -20.99
CA GLY A 69 -4.73 6.19 -21.48
C GLY A 69 -6.16 6.36 -20.94
N ALA A 70 -6.64 5.48 -20.06
CA ALA A 70 -7.97 5.59 -19.44
C ALA A 70 -8.04 6.79 -18.46
N ASP A 71 -9.23 7.35 -18.23
CA ASP A 71 -9.38 8.53 -17.36
C ASP A 71 -9.00 8.20 -15.90
N VAL A 72 -8.19 9.06 -15.30
CA VAL A 72 -7.67 8.84 -13.94
C VAL A 72 -8.76 8.86 -12.88
N ASN A 73 -9.84 9.63 -13.07
CA ASN A 73 -10.94 9.68 -12.11
C ASN A 73 -11.77 8.41 -12.19
N ASP A 74 -12.05 7.92 -13.40
CA ASP A 74 -12.77 6.66 -13.62
C ASP A 74 -12.00 5.49 -12.99
N ILE A 75 -10.67 5.44 -13.16
CA ILE A 75 -9.81 4.42 -12.53
C ILE A 75 -9.87 4.53 -11.00
N LEU A 76 -9.73 5.74 -10.45
CA LEU A 76 -9.72 5.94 -9.01
C LEU A 76 -11.09 5.65 -8.37
N GLU A 77 -12.19 5.96 -9.07
CA GLU A 77 -13.55 5.60 -8.66
C GLU A 77 -13.69 4.09 -8.61
N HIS A 78 -13.26 3.38 -9.67
CA HIS A 78 -13.30 1.92 -9.68
C HIS A 78 -12.46 1.27 -8.56
N ILE A 79 -11.28 1.82 -8.27
CA ILE A 79 -10.45 1.36 -7.13
C ILE A 79 -11.21 1.53 -5.80
N LYS A 80 -11.90 2.66 -5.60
CA LYS A 80 -12.66 2.91 -4.37
C LYS A 80 -13.83 1.95 -4.21
N ASP A 81 -14.56 1.70 -5.29
CA ASP A 81 -15.71 0.79 -5.27
C ASP A 81 -15.27 -0.61 -4.82
N VAL A 82 -14.28 -1.19 -5.51
CA VAL A 82 -13.75 -2.52 -5.16
C VAL A 82 -13.14 -2.54 -3.77
N PHE A 83 -12.40 -1.49 -3.38
CA PHE A 83 -11.79 -1.40 -2.05
C PHE A 83 -12.84 -1.40 -0.93
N ASN A 84 -13.92 -0.63 -1.08
CA ASN A 84 -14.98 -0.56 -0.08
C ASN A 84 -15.79 -1.86 -0.03
N ASP A 85 -16.10 -2.45 -1.20
CA ASP A 85 -16.78 -3.75 -1.28
C ASP A 85 -15.98 -4.83 -0.53
N GLU A 86 -14.66 -4.94 -0.78
CA GLU A 86 -13.77 -5.90 -0.11
C GLU A 86 -13.64 -5.67 1.40
N LEU A 87 -13.72 -4.42 1.87
CA LEU A 87 -13.73 -4.11 3.31
C LEU A 87 -15.05 -4.52 3.99
N ASP A 88 -16.16 -4.51 3.26
CA ASP A 88 -17.49 -4.88 3.74
C ASP A 88 -17.74 -6.41 3.64
N GLU A 89 -16.98 -7.13 2.82
CA GLU A 89 -17.02 -8.59 2.76
C GLU A 89 -16.52 -9.24 4.07
N PRO A 90 -17.14 -10.33 4.54
CA PRO A 90 -16.61 -11.09 5.66
C PRO A 90 -15.28 -11.74 5.28
N ALA A 91 -14.18 -11.11 5.70
CA ALA A 91 -12.85 -11.48 5.28
C ALA A 91 -12.54 -12.98 5.53
N PRO A 92 -11.94 -13.71 4.55
CA PRO A 92 -11.23 -14.93 4.87
C PRO A 92 -10.15 -14.63 5.92
N PRO A 93 -9.73 -15.61 6.75
CA PRO A 93 -8.74 -15.37 7.79
C PRO A 93 -7.47 -14.75 7.17
N SER A 94 -7.19 -13.50 7.52
CA SER A 94 -6.03 -12.76 7.03
C SER A 94 -4.74 -13.52 7.38
N SER A 95 -3.98 -13.97 6.39
CA SER A 95 -2.66 -14.58 6.60
C SER A 95 -1.58 -13.50 6.55
N GLY A 96 -1.02 -13.13 7.71
CA GLY A 96 0.05 -12.14 7.82
C GLY A 96 0.44 -11.85 9.27
N GLY A 97 1.64 -11.28 9.48
CA GLY A 97 2.13 -10.86 10.80
C GLY A 97 2.53 -9.38 10.78
N PHE A 98 2.58 -8.74 11.95
CA PHE A 98 3.09 -7.37 12.10
C PHE A 98 4.32 -7.35 13.01
N VAL A 99 5.22 -6.39 12.77
CA VAL A 99 6.38 -6.14 13.64
C VAL A 99 6.17 -4.80 14.32
N GLN A 100 6.21 -4.77 15.66
CA GLN A 100 6.35 -3.52 16.41
C GLN A 100 7.85 -3.23 16.54
N ILE A 101 8.33 -2.20 15.84
CA ILE A 101 9.69 -1.70 16.05
C ILE A 101 9.59 -0.60 17.11
N GLN A 102 10.25 -0.82 18.26
CA GLN A 102 10.37 0.15 19.36
C GLN A 102 11.36 1.27 19.02
#